data_AF-A0A927W021-F1
#
_entry.id   AF-A0A927W021-F1
#
_cell.length_a   1.000
_cell.length_b   1.000
_cell.length_c   1.000
_cell.angle_alpha   90.00
_cell.angle_beta   90.00
_cell.angle_gamma   90.00
#
_symmetry.space_group_name_H-M   'P 1'
#
loop_
_entity.id
_entity.type
_entity.pdbx_description
1 polymer ?
#
loop_
_entity_poly.entity_id
_entity_poly.type
_entity_poly.pdbx_seq_one_letter_code
_entity_poly.pdbx_strand_id
1 'polypeptide(L)' 'MDLAKISPFQLIIIATLLSLLISEGKDSDELNAYGNLIVAIGGLVLAVAAQQDLIDSRNKKGEDG' A
#
# COMPACT_ATOMS: atom_id res chain seq x y z
N MET A 1 -4.50 13.29 -5.47
CA MET A 1 -5.57 12.82 -4.57
C MET A 1 -4.88 12.26 -3.34
N ASP A 2 -5.09 12.87 -2.18
CA ASP A 2 -4.45 12.46 -0.93
C ASP A 2 -5.28 11.34 -0.30
N LEU A 3 -4.79 10.11 -0.37
CA LEU A 3 -5.49 8.93 0.15
C LEU A 3 -5.71 9.02 1.67
N ALA A 4 -4.87 9.78 2.40
CA ALA A 4 -5.03 9.97 3.84
C ALA A 4 -6.23 10.86 4.21
N LYS A 5 -6.84 11.53 3.22
CA LYS A 5 -8.03 12.39 3.40
C LYS A 5 -9.35 11.70 3.04
N ILE A 6 -9.31 10.46 2.59
CA ILE A 6 -10.49 9.66 2.24
C ILE A 6 -10.91 8.86 3.46
N SER A 7 -12.22 8.74 3.72
CA SER A 7 -12.67 7.94 4.86
C SER A 7 -12.36 6.46 4.67
N PRO A 8 -12.12 5.68 5.74
CA PRO A 8 -11.89 4.24 5.63
C PRO A 8 -13.00 3.51 4.87
N PHE A 9 -14.27 3.93 5.05
CA PHE A 9 -15.40 3.37 4.33
C PHE A 9 -15.33 3.62 2.82
N GLN A 10 -14.97 4.84 2.40
CA GLN A 10 -14.78 5.16 0.98
C GLN A 10 -13.61 4.37 0.37
N LEU A 11 -12.52 4.18 1.13
CA LEU A 11 -11.39 3.36 0.70
C LEU A 11 -11.81 1.90 0.49
N ILE A 12 -12.62 1.33 1.39
CA ILE A 12 -13.15 -0.04 1.24
C ILE A 12 -14.00 -0.16 -0.03
N ILE A 13 -14.86 0.83 -0.31
CA ILE A 13 -15.67 0.84 -1.54
C ILE A 13 -14.78 0.84 -2.77
N ILE A 14 -13.77 1.72 -2.82
CA ILE A 14 -12.83 1.82 -3.95
C ILE A 14 -12.07 0.49 -4.13
N ALA A 15 -11.54 -0.08 -3.05
CA ALA A 15 -10.83 -1.36 -3.10
C ALA A 15 -11.71 -2.51 -3.59
N THR A 16 -13.00 -2.51 -3.21
CA THR A 16 -13.97 -3.50 -3.67
C THR A 16 -14.24 -3.36 -5.17
N LEU A 17 -14.47 -2.14 -5.66
CA LEU A 17 -14.68 -1.88 -7.09
C LEU A 17 -13.46 -2.26 -7.92
N LEU A 18 -12.26 -1.92 -7.46
CA LEU A 18 -11.01 -2.31 -8.12
C LEU A 18 -10.84 -3.84 -8.15
N SER A 19 -11.15 -4.53 -7.05
CA SER A 19 -11.08 -6.00 -6.98
C SER A 19 -12.02 -6.65 -8.00
N LEU A 20 -13.25 -6.15 -8.12
CA LEU A 20 -14.23 -6.64 -9.10
C LEU A 20 -13.72 -6.44 -10.54
N LEU A 21 -13.26 -5.24 -10.88
CA LEU A 21 -12.73 -4.92 -12.22
C LEU A 21 -11.50 -5.75 -12.57
N ILE A 22 -10.59 -5.95 -11.60
CA ILE A 22 -9.41 -6.79 -11.80
C ILE A 22 -9.83 -8.24 -12.01
N SER A 23 -10.83 -8.72 -11.27
CA SER A 23 -11.25 -10.13 -11.31
C SER A 23 -12.02 -10.56 -12.56
N GLU A 24 -12.58 -9.61 -13.31
CA GLU A 24 -13.42 -9.92 -14.45
C GLU A 24 -12.64 -10.69 -15.53
N GLY A 25 -13.20 -11.84 -15.92
CA GLY A 25 -12.69 -12.69 -17.00
C GLY A 25 -11.39 -13.45 -16.71
N LYS A 26 -10.92 -13.47 -15.45
CA LYS A 26 -9.67 -14.15 -15.06
C LYS A 26 -9.91 -15.47 -14.37
N ASP A 27 -8.98 -16.39 -14.54
CA ASP A 27 -8.95 -17.64 -13.78
C ASP A 27 -8.27 -17.49 -12.41
N SER A 28 -8.24 -18.57 -11.64
CA SER A 28 -7.66 -18.59 -10.30
C SER A 28 -6.16 -18.32 -10.27
N ASP A 29 -5.42 -18.76 -11.28
CA ASP A 29 -3.97 -18.62 -11.32
C ASP A 29 -3.58 -17.17 -11.65
N GLU A 30 -4.28 -16.56 -12.60
CA GLU A 30 -4.16 -15.15 -12.92
C GLU A 30 -4.51 -14.29 -11.70
N LEU A 31 -5.65 -14.55 -11.04
CA LEU A 31 -6.07 -13.83 -9.84
C LEU A 31 -5.04 -13.91 -8.71
N ASN A 32 -4.46 -15.09 -8.49
CA ASN A 32 -3.40 -15.28 -7.51
C ASN A 32 -2.16 -14.46 -7.85
N ALA A 33 -1.76 -14.42 -9.13
CA ALA A 33 -0.63 -13.61 -9.58
C ALA A 33 -0.87 -12.10 -9.35
N TYR A 34 -2.05 -11.58 -9.72
CA TYR A 34 -2.40 -10.18 -9.50
C TYR A 34 -2.48 -9.83 -8.01
N GLY A 35 -3.08 -10.70 -7.19
CA GLY A 35 -3.15 -10.52 -5.74
C GLY A 35 -1.75 -10.47 -5.11
N ASN A 36 -0.88 -11.41 -5.47
CA ASN A 36 0.51 -11.44 -4.99
C ASN A 36 1.30 -10.19 -5.40
N LEU A 37 1.09 -9.69 -6.62
CA LEU A 37 1.71 -8.43 -7.06
C LEU A 37 1.26 -7.24 -6.20
N ILE A 38 -0.04 -7.10 -5.94
CA ILE A 38 -0.58 -6.01 -5.10
C ILE A 38 -0.03 -6.09 -3.68
N VAL A 39 0.01 -7.29 -3.08
CA VAL A 39 0.58 -7.52 -1.75
C VAL A 39 2.06 -7.15 -1.71
N ALA A 40 2.84 -7.57 -2.72
CA ALA A 40 4.27 -7.26 -2.80
C ALA A 40 4.53 -5.75 -2.89
N ILE A 41 3.78 -5.02 -3.72
CA ILE A 41 3.88 -3.56 -3.83
C ILE A 41 3.56 -2.90 -2.48
N GLY A 42 2.47 -3.30 -1.82
CA GLY A 42 2.10 -2.78 -0.51
C GLY A 42 3.19 -3.01 0.55
N GLY A 43 3.76 -4.21 0.58
CA GLY A 43 4.86 -4.54 1.48
C GLY A 43 6.12 -3.71 1.23
N LEU A 44 6.49 -3.48 -0.04
CA LEU A 44 7.63 -2.65 -0.40
C LEU A 44 7.44 -1.19 0.00
N VAL A 45 6.25 -0.63 -0.21
CA VAL A 45 5.92 0.76 0.20
C VAL A 45 6.04 0.90 1.72
N LEU A 46 5.51 -0.06 2.49
CA LEU A 46 5.64 -0.07 3.95
C LEU A 46 7.10 -0.19 4.40
N ALA A 47 7.89 -1.03 3.74
CA ALA A 47 9.31 -1.16 4.05
C ALA A 47 10.09 0.14 3.79
N VAL A 48 9.79 0.84 2.69
CA VAL A 48 10.39 2.16 2.39
C VAL A 48 9.98 3.19 3.44
N ALA A 49 8.70 3.24 3.83
CA ALA A 49 8.23 4.15 4.87
C ALA A 49 8.94 3.91 6.22
N ALA A 50 9.06 2.65 6.63
CA ALA A 50 9.78 2.28 7.85
C ALA A 50 11.27 2.67 7.80
N GLN A 51 11.91 2.54 6.63
CA GLN A 51 13.30 2.99 6.46
C GLN A 51 13.42 4.52 6.56
N GLN A 52 12.48 5.27 5.99
CA GLN A 52 12.46 6.73 6.08
C GLN A 52 12.30 7.19 7.54
N ASP A 53 11.35 6.60 8.29
CA ASP A 53 11.13 6.92 9.71
C ASP A 53 12.38 6.68 10.56
N LEU A 54 13.15 5.62 10.26
CA LEU A 54 14.41 5.34 10.93
C LEU A 54 15.50 6.37 10.63
N ILE A 55 15.61 6.83 9.38
CA ILE A 55 16.57 7.86 8.96
C ILE A 55 16.22 9.19 9.65
N ASP A 56 14.95 9.59 9.60
CA ASP A 56 14.49 10.84 10.20
C ASP A 56 14.69 10.85 11.73
N SER A 57 14.47 9.71 12.38
CA SER A 57 14.73 9.55 13.82
C SER A 57 16.21 9.65 14.18
N ARG A 58 17.13 9.16 13.32
CA ARG A 58 18.58 9.30 13.52
C ARG A 58 19.05 10.73 13.33
N ASN A 59 18.54 11.42 12.32
CA ASN A 59 18.93 12.80 12.01
C ASN A 59 18.50 13.76 13.13
N LYS A 60 17.27 13.64 13.65
CA LYS A 60 16.80 14.42 14.81
C LYS A 60 17.69 14.24 16.04
N LYS A 61 18.19 13.02 16.27
CA LYS A 61 19.09 12.74 17.41
C LYS A 61 20.49 13.36 17.26
N GLY A 62 20.91 13.69 16.04
CA GLY A 62 22.20 14.33 15.75
C GLY A 62 22.18 15.87 15.79
N GLU A 63 21.00 16.50 15.78
CA GLU A 63 20.84 17.96 15.84
C GLU A 63 20.76 18.49 17.29
N ASP A 64 20.49 17.62 18.26
CA ASP A 64 20.37 17.94 19.69
C ASP A 64 21.68 17.71 20.50
N GLY A 65 22.80 17.41 19.84
CA GLY A 65 24.12 17.15 20.46
C GLY A 65 25.22 18.07 19.97
#